data_AF-A0A6M3L8N3-F1
#
_entry.id   AF-A0A6M3L8N3-F1
#
_cell.length_a   1.000
_cell.length_b   1.000
_cell.length_c   1.000
_cell.angle_alpha   90.00
_cell.angle_beta   90.00
_cell.angle_gamma   90.00
#
_symmetry.space_group_name_H-M   'P 1'
#
loop_
_entity.id
_entity.type
_entity.pdbx_description
1 polymer ?
#
loop_
_entity_poly.entity_id
_entity_poly.type
_entity_poly.pdbx_seq_one_letter_code
_entity_poly.pdbx_strand_id
1 'polypeptide(L)'
;MCKFQSPIATVKPNITFYEIDSQLVQNELVELNITMPLGLFDAFQGYFYTTLWGIKEAVKYCRKIYPFPKYKTAIMDCDDFAILLKGLMSAEFGINDFGIALGMTPAGYHAFNLARAEQNWVFIEPQTGEIFNIGDKGYSCDRVIL
;
A
#
# COMPACT_ATOMS: atom_id res chain seq x y z
N MET A 1 24.17 6.56 26.03
CA MET A 1 23.03 7.50 26.02
C MET A 1 22.23 7.28 24.75
N CYS A 2 21.01 6.76 24.86
CA CYS A 2 20.08 6.67 23.73
C CYS A 2 19.50 8.08 23.50
N LYS A 3 19.82 8.73 22.39
CA LYS A 3 19.22 10.02 22.03
C LYS A 3 17.81 9.75 21.53
N PHE A 4 16.80 10.01 22.36
CA PHE A 4 15.44 10.14 21.86
C PHE A 4 15.40 11.37 20.95
N GLN A 5 15.32 11.15 19.63
CA GLN A 5 14.97 12.23 18.72
C GLN A 5 13.53 12.61 19.03
N SER A 6 13.30 13.89 19.34
CA SER A 6 11.95 14.45 19.41
C SER A 6 11.21 14.10 18.12
N PRO A 7 9.93 13.71 18.18
CA PRO A 7 9.15 13.41 16.98
C PRO A 7 9.25 14.60 16.03
N ILE A 8 9.64 14.35 14.79
CA ILE A 8 9.65 15.40 13.76
C ILE A 8 8.19 15.82 13.59
N ALA A 9 7.84 17.03 14.05
CA ALA A 9 6.53 17.60 13.84
C ALA A 9 6.30 17.81 12.33
N THR A 10 5.77 16.79 11.66
CA THR A 10 5.29 16.89 10.28
C THR A 10 3.79 17.02 10.36
N VAL A 11 3.25 18.07 9.74
CA VAL A 11 1.81 18.24 9.61
C VAL A 11 1.29 17.09 8.75
N LYS A 12 0.30 16.36 9.27
CA LYS A 12 -0.37 15.29 8.54
C LYS A 12 -1.08 15.89 7.32
N PRO A 13 -0.87 15.36 6.11
CA PRO A 13 -1.50 15.92 4.93
C PRO A 13 -3.01 15.77 5.01
N ASN A 14 -3.73 16.82 4.62
CA ASN A 14 -5.17 16.73 4.42
C ASN A 14 -5.41 16.16 3.02
N ILE A 15 -6.02 14.98 2.96
CA ILE A 15 -6.25 14.24 1.70
C ILE A 15 -7.75 14.05 1.46
N THR A 16 -8.14 14.02 0.19
CA THR A 16 -9.52 13.73 -0.22
C THR A 16 -9.82 12.25 -0.04
N PHE A 17 -10.99 11.91 0.48
CA PHE A 17 -11.45 10.53 0.60
C PHE A 17 -12.57 10.23 -0.38
N TYR A 18 -12.52 9.02 -0.91
CA TYR A 18 -13.57 8.41 -1.71
C TYR A 18 -13.92 7.07 -1.09
N GLU A 19 -15.13 6.61 -1.31
CA GLU A 19 -15.63 5.32 -0.87
C GLU A 19 -16.07 4.51 -2.11
N ILE A 20 -15.75 3.21 -2.11
CA ILE A 20 -16.16 2.27 -3.15
C ILE A 20 -16.66 0.97 -2.51
N ASP A 21 -17.67 0.36 -3.14
CA ASP A 21 -18.20 -0.91 -2.67
C ASP A 21 -17.20 -2.06 -2.87
N SER A 22 -17.08 -2.93 -1.87
CA SER A 22 -16.21 -4.12 -1.91
C SER A 22 -16.38 -5.00 -3.16
N GLN A 23 -17.58 -5.11 -3.73
CA GLN A 23 -17.84 -5.86 -4.96
C GLN A 23 -17.21 -5.20 -6.18
N LEU A 24 -17.22 -3.86 -6.25
CA LEU A 24 -16.57 -3.13 -7.34
C LEU A 24 -15.06 -3.27 -7.25
N VAL A 25 -14.48 -3.18 -6.05
CA VAL A 25 -13.05 -3.46 -5.82
C VAL A 25 -12.71 -4.87 -6.31
N GLN A 26 -13.51 -5.88 -5.95
CA GLN A 26 -13.31 -7.24 -6.41
C GLN A 26 -13.32 -7.34 -7.94
N ASN A 27 -14.30 -6.72 -8.60
CA ASN A 27 -14.45 -6.78 -10.05
C ASN A 27 -13.23 -6.19 -10.75
N GLU A 28 -12.76 -5.02 -10.31
CA GLU A 28 -11.59 -4.38 -10.90
C GLU A 28 -10.31 -5.20 -10.71
N LEU A 29 -10.12 -5.82 -9.55
CA LEU A 29 -8.97 -6.70 -9.33
C LEU A 29 -9.00 -7.94 -10.23
N VAL A 30 -10.19 -8.49 -10.49
CA VAL A 30 -10.38 -9.58 -11.44
C VAL A 30 -10.06 -9.12 -12.87
N GLU A 31 -10.47 -7.91 -13.26
CA GLU A 31 -10.13 -7.33 -14.57
C GLU A 31 -8.61 -7.14 -14.74
N LEU A 32 -7.88 -6.94 -13.64
CA LEU A 32 -6.42 -6.91 -13.60
C LEU A 32 -5.76 -8.30 -13.60
N ASN A 33 -6.53 -9.39 -13.69
CA ASN A 33 -6.10 -10.78 -13.57
C ASN A 33 -5.47 -11.13 -12.21
N ILE A 34 -5.84 -10.41 -11.15
CA ILE A 34 -5.39 -10.71 -9.78
C ILE A 34 -6.36 -11.74 -9.18
N THR A 35 -5.83 -12.92 -8.86
CA THR A 35 -6.64 -14.07 -8.44
C THR A 35 -6.96 -13.99 -6.95
N MET A 36 -8.24 -14.17 -6.59
CA MET A 36 -8.76 -14.22 -5.21
C MET A 36 -8.17 -13.15 -4.28
N PRO A 37 -8.76 -11.94 -4.17
CA PRO A 37 -8.36 -11.02 -3.12
C PRO A 37 -8.59 -11.68 -1.76
N LEU A 38 -7.50 -12.05 -1.09
CA LEU A 38 -7.47 -12.58 0.25
C LEU A 38 -7.66 -11.43 1.25
N GLY A 39 -8.75 -10.66 1.16
CA GLY A 39 -8.86 -9.43 1.96
C GLY A 39 -10.16 -8.64 1.91
N LEU A 40 -11.21 -9.19 1.31
CA LEU A 40 -12.56 -8.59 1.38
C LEU A 40 -13.37 -9.22 2.52
N PHE A 41 -12.77 -9.32 3.70
CA PHE A 41 -13.41 -9.95 4.87
C PHE A 41 -14.61 -9.14 5.38
N ASP A 42 -14.63 -7.85 5.08
CA ASP A 42 -15.73 -6.94 5.37
C ASP A 42 -16.67 -6.84 4.16
N ALA A 43 -17.18 -7.99 3.72
CA ALA A 43 -18.13 -8.03 2.59
C ALA A 43 -19.28 -7.04 2.83
N PHE A 44 -19.65 -6.31 1.77
CA PHE A 44 -20.71 -5.28 1.79
C PHE A 44 -20.38 -4.02 2.62
N GLN A 45 -19.10 -3.79 2.94
CA GLN A 45 -18.63 -2.53 3.52
C GLN A 45 -17.90 -1.67 2.49
N GLY A 46 -17.77 -0.38 2.81
CA GLY A 46 -17.03 0.59 2.03
C GLY A 46 -15.51 0.42 2.14
N TYR A 47 -14.84 0.50 0.99
CA TYR A 47 -13.41 0.64 0.86
C TYR A 47 -13.06 2.10 0.60
N PHE A 48 -12.16 2.64 1.39
CA PHE A 48 -11.76 4.04 1.41
C PHE A 48 -10.42 4.21 0.72
N TYR A 49 -10.39 5.14 -0.23
CA TYR A 49 -9.24 5.44 -1.06
C TYR A 49 -9.12 6.94 -1.30
N THR A 50 -8.08 7.36 -2.02
CA THR A 50 -7.76 8.78 -2.24
C THR A 50 -7.22 9.02 -3.65
N THR A 51 -6.88 10.27 -3.96
CA THR A 51 -6.20 10.61 -5.22
C THR A 51 -4.78 10.04 -5.25
N LEU A 52 -4.17 9.96 -6.43
CA LEU A 52 -2.75 9.59 -6.54
C LEU A 52 -1.83 10.53 -5.72
N TRP A 53 -2.17 11.81 -5.67
CA TRP A 53 -1.46 12.78 -4.81
C TRP A 53 -1.63 12.43 -3.33
N GLY A 54 -2.84 12.06 -2.91
CA GLY A 54 -3.12 11.64 -1.53
C GLY A 54 -2.31 10.42 -1.11
N ILE A 55 -2.22 9.39 -1.98
CA ILE A 55 -1.38 8.20 -1.74
C ILE A 55 0.09 8.61 -1.58
N LYS A 56 0.61 9.45 -2.47
CA LYS A 56 2.01 9.93 -2.43
C LYS A 56 2.34 10.65 -1.13
N GLU A 57 1.50 11.60 -0.72
CA GLU A 57 1.74 12.35 0.51
C GLU A 57 1.53 11.50 1.77
N ALA A 58 0.58 10.56 1.76
CA ALA A 58 0.37 9.62 2.86
C ALA A 58 1.55 8.66 3.05
N VAL A 59 2.04 8.03 1.98
CA VAL A 59 3.24 7.15 2.03
C VAL A 59 4.46 7.93 2.52
N LYS A 60 4.67 9.13 2.00
CA LYS A 60 5.76 10.03 2.43
C LYS A 60 5.63 10.43 3.89
N TYR A 61 4.42 10.73 4.37
CA TYR A 61 4.15 11.01 5.78
C TYR A 61 4.50 9.80 6.66
N CYS A 62 3.97 8.63 6.34
CA CYS A 62 4.21 7.39 7.09
C CYS A 62 5.71 7.10 7.20
N ARG A 63 6.46 7.17 6.09
CA ARG A 63 7.91 6.91 6.08
C ARG A 63 8.74 7.96 6.81
N LYS A 64 8.23 9.19 6.95
CA LYS A 64 8.92 10.28 7.66
C LYS A 64 8.68 10.24 9.16
N ILE A 65 7.47 9.87 9.58
CA ILE A 65 7.07 9.83 11.00
C ILE A 65 7.46 8.52 11.65
N TYR A 66 7.34 7.40 10.93
CA TYR A 66 7.62 6.08 11.46
C TYR A 66 9.01 5.60 11.06
N PRO A 67 9.77 4.99 11.99
CA PRO A 67 11.08 4.44 11.67
C PRO A 67 10.91 3.18 10.82
N PHE A 68 11.06 3.31 9.50
CA PHE A 68 11.15 2.14 8.62
C PHE A 68 12.48 1.40 8.91
N PRO A 69 12.42 0.10 9.21
CA PRO A 69 13.62 -0.67 9.55
C PRO A 69 14.50 -0.87 8.33
N LYS A 70 15.71 -1.41 8.56
CA LYS A 70 16.60 -1.80 7.46
C LYS A 70 16.21 -3.19 6.98
N TYR A 71 16.30 -3.38 5.66
CA TYR A 71 16.12 -4.69 5.07
C TYR A 71 17.07 -5.72 5.67
N LYS A 72 16.52 -6.88 6.01
CA LYS A 72 17.26 -8.05 6.46
C LYS A 72 16.55 -9.29 5.95
N THR A 73 17.18 -9.99 5.02
CA THR A 73 16.64 -11.21 4.37
C THR A 73 16.00 -12.16 5.40
N ALA A 74 14.76 -12.59 5.14
CA ALA A 74 13.98 -13.53 5.95
C ALA A 74 13.67 -13.09 7.40
N ILE A 75 13.86 -11.80 7.74
CA ILE A 75 13.59 -11.26 9.09
C ILE A 75 12.84 -9.93 9.02
N MET A 76 13.26 -9.06 8.12
CA MET A 76 12.60 -7.82 7.75
C MET A 76 12.77 -7.68 6.24
N ASP A 77 11.99 -8.44 5.49
CA ASP A 77 12.03 -8.45 4.03
C ASP A 77 10.72 -7.92 3.43
N CYS A 78 10.52 -8.15 2.14
CA CYS A 78 9.57 -7.41 1.33
C CYS A 78 8.13 -7.42 1.89
N ASP A 79 7.69 -8.54 2.44
CA ASP A 79 6.35 -8.70 2.99
C ASP A 79 6.19 -7.96 4.32
N ASP A 80 7.21 -7.97 5.19
CA ASP A 80 7.17 -7.18 6.43
C ASP A 80 7.01 -5.68 6.14
N PHE A 81 7.71 -5.17 5.11
CA PHE A 81 7.56 -3.78 4.69
C PHE A 81 6.16 -3.50 4.13
N ALA A 82 5.60 -4.42 3.34
CA ALA A 82 4.27 -4.28 2.77
C ALA A 82 3.18 -4.31 3.86
N ILE A 83 3.32 -5.19 4.86
CA ILE A 83 2.44 -5.29 6.04
C ILE A 83 2.51 -4.01 6.85
N LEU A 84 3.72 -3.53 7.17
CA LEU A 84 3.92 -2.30 7.94
C LEU A 84 3.25 -1.11 7.24
N LEU A 85 3.52 -0.92 5.94
CA LEU A 85 2.97 0.22 5.22
C LEU A 85 1.44 0.13 5.12
N LYS A 86 0.87 -1.05 4.86
CA LYS A 86 -0.59 -1.27 4.89
C LYS A 86 -1.20 -0.87 6.23
N GLY A 87 -0.62 -1.34 7.33
CA GLY A 87 -1.10 -1.02 8.68
C GLY A 87 -1.04 0.48 8.97
N LEU A 88 0.03 1.15 8.57
CA LEU A 88 0.17 2.59 8.75
C LEU A 88 -0.81 3.40 7.90
N MET A 89 -1.03 3.00 6.64
CA MET A 89 -2.00 3.66 5.76
C MET A 89 -3.43 3.59 6.32
N SER A 90 -3.82 2.43 6.85
CA SER A 90 -5.10 2.25 7.53
C SER A 90 -5.18 3.04 8.84
N ALA A 91 -4.18 2.91 9.72
CA ALA A 91 -4.22 3.55 11.04
C ALA A 91 -4.14 5.08 10.98
N GLU A 92 -3.33 5.63 10.08
CA GLU A 92 -3.19 7.07 9.94
C GLU A 92 -4.29 7.67 9.08
N PHE A 93 -4.54 7.12 7.90
CA PHE A 93 -5.41 7.76 6.94
C PHE A 93 -6.77 7.12 6.84
N GLY A 94 -7.02 5.96 7.44
CA GLY A 94 -8.28 5.24 7.22
C GLY A 94 -8.40 4.68 5.80
N ILE A 95 -7.29 4.60 5.05
CA ILE A 95 -7.25 4.01 3.71
C ILE A 95 -7.11 2.50 3.87
N ASN A 96 -8.21 1.77 3.65
CA ASN A 96 -8.22 0.30 3.63
C ASN A 96 -8.15 -0.28 2.21
N ASP A 97 -8.38 0.52 1.15
CA ASP A 97 -8.15 0.11 -0.24
C ASP A 97 -6.66 0.21 -0.62
N PHE A 98 -5.85 -0.44 0.21
CA PHE A 98 -4.40 -0.48 0.18
C PHE A 98 -3.97 -1.88 0.63
N GLY A 99 -3.60 -2.71 -0.34
CA GLY A 99 -3.33 -4.12 -0.16
C GLY A 99 -1.85 -4.46 -0.10
N ILE A 100 -1.56 -5.65 0.42
CA ILE A 100 -0.29 -6.35 0.24
C ILE A 100 -0.42 -7.17 -1.03
N ALA A 101 0.35 -6.82 -2.05
CA ALA A 101 0.41 -7.51 -3.32
C ALA A 101 1.59 -8.49 -3.34
N LEU A 102 1.35 -9.68 -3.87
CA LEU A 102 2.36 -10.70 -4.13
C LEU A 102 2.46 -10.93 -5.64
N GLY A 103 3.68 -10.99 -6.15
CA GLY A 103 3.90 -11.33 -7.55
C GLY A 103 5.35 -11.21 -8.01
N MET A 104 5.55 -11.17 -9.33
CA MET A 104 6.88 -11.18 -9.93
C MET A 104 7.42 -9.78 -10.17
N THR A 105 8.73 -9.64 -9.97
CA THR A 105 9.53 -8.47 -10.36
C THR A 105 10.72 -8.95 -11.20
N PRO A 106 11.50 -8.05 -11.81
CA PRO A 106 12.76 -8.44 -12.47
C PRO A 106 13.77 -9.15 -11.55
N ALA A 107 13.63 -9.00 -10.23
CA ALA A 107 14.51 -9.62 -9.24
C ALA A 107 13.98 -10.95 -8.66
N GLY A 108 12.76 -11.36 -9.02
CA GLY A 108 12.12 -12.57 -8.49
C GLY A 108 10.75 -12.30 -7.87
N TYR A 109 10.21 -13.31 -7.18
CA TYR A 109 8.95 -13.19 -6.45
C TYR A 109 9.11 -12.24 -5.25
N HIS A 110 8.18 -11.31 -5.10
CA HIS A 110 8.30 -10.17 -4.20
C HIS A 110 6.95 -9.80 -3.61
N ALA A 111 6.99 -9.16 -2.44
CA ALA A 111 5.84 -8.52 -1.84
C ALA A 111 5.97 -7.00 -1.91
N PHE A 112 4.90 -6.33 -2.29
CA PHE A 112 4.82 -4.88 -2.43
C PHE A 112 3.40 -4.44 -2.06
N ASN A 113 3.06 -3.16 -2.23
CA ASN A 113 1.70 -2.71 -2.01
C ASN A 113 0.98 -2.36 -3.30
N LEU A 114 -0.33 -2.56 -3.29
CA LEU A 114 -1.25 -2.15 -4.35
C LEU A 114 -2.26 -1.19 -3.72
N ALA A 115 -2.53 -0.07 -4.37
CA ALA A 115 -3.53 0.89 -3.87
C ALA A 115 -4.43 1.37 -4.99
N ARG A 116 -5.70 1.57 -4.66
CA ARG A 116 -6.64 2.27 -5.54
C ARG A 116 -6.41 3.77 -5.44
N ALA A 117 -6.14 4.41 -6.57
CA ALA A 117 -6.25 5.85 -6.73
C ALA A 117 -7.57 6.20 -7.45
N GLU A 118 -7.98 7.46 -7.40
CA GLU A 118 -9.18 7.99 -8.09
C GLU A 118 -9.39 7.47 -9.52
N GLN A 119 -8.33 7.35 -10.31
CA GLN A 119 -8.41 7.04 -11.74
C GLN A 119 -7.87 5.65 -12.11
N ASN A 120 -7.07 5.04 -11.24
CA ASN A 120 -6.34 3.83 -11.57
C ASN A 120 -5.79 3.14 -10.32
N TRP A 121 -5.35 1.90 -10.52
CA TRP A 121 -4.58 1.16 -9.55
C TRP A 121 -3.07 1.43 -9.71
N VAL A 122 -2.35 1.53 -8.59
CA VAL A 122 -0.90 1.79 -8.58
C VAL A 122 -0.17 0.82 -7.67
N PHE A 123 1.05 0.48 -8.05
CA PHE A 123 1.98 -0.27 -7.20
C PHE A 123 2.86 0.69 -6.39
N ILE A 124 3.23 0.24 -5.19
CA ILE A 124 4.10 0.96 -4.27
C ILE A 124 5.19 0.01 -3.80
N GLU A 125 6.45 0.41 -3.95
CA GLU A 125 7.59 -0.26 -3.33
C GLU A 125 7.75 0.24 -1.89
N PRO A 126 7.30 -0.52 -0.87
CA PRO A 126 7.24 -0.03 0.51
C PRO A 126 8.62 0.26 1.11
N GLN A 127 9.69 -0.33 0.58
CA GLN A 127 11.05 -0.11 1.07
C GLN A 127 11.58 1.27 0.68
N THR A 128 11.22 1.78 -0.50
CA THR A 128 11.69 3.07 -1.03
C THR A 128 10.62 4.16 -0.92
N GLY A 129 9.34 3.78 -0.91
CA GLY A 129 8.18 4.67 -1.04
C GLY A 129 7.89 5.07 -2.49
N GLU A 130 8.52 4.42 -3.47
CA GLU A 130 8.28 4.69 -4.87
C GLU A 130 6.90 4.19 -5.31
N ILE A 131 6.20 4.97 -6.14
CA ILE A 131 4.85 4.68 -6.62
C ILE A 131 4.86 4.74 -8.15
N PHE A 132 4.30 3.72 -8.80
CA PHE A 132 4.32 3.56 -10.26
C PHE A 132 3.06 2.83 -10.75
N ASN A 133 2.78 2.89 -12.05
CA ASN A 133 1.57 2.27 -12.60
C ASN A 133 1.75 0.75 -12.77
N ILE A 134 0.63 0.04 -12.83
CA ILE A 134 0.63 -1.38 -13.23
C ILE A 134 1.19 -1.50 -14.65
N GLY A 135 2.08 -2.48 -14.84
CA GLY A 135 2.79 -2.70 -16.11
C GLY A 135 4.13 -1.98 -16.19
N ASP A 136 4.39 -1.01 -15.31
CA ASP A 136 5.70 -0.37 -15.23
C ASP A 136 6.71 -1.27 -14.48
N LYS A 137 8.01 -1.05 -14.75
CA LYS A 137 9.15 -1.67 -14.05
C LYS A 137 9.22 -3.21 -14.05
N GLY A 138 8.38 -3.88 -14.84
CA GLY A 138 8.33 -5.33 -14.93
C GLY A 138 7.71 -6.01 -13.70
N TYR A 139 6.88 -5.28 -12.94
CA TYR A 139 6.13 -5.83 -11.82
C TYR A 139 4.82 -6.43 -12.32
N SER A 140 4.46 -7.59 -11.80
CA SER A 140 3.13 -8.18 -11.94
C SER A 140 2.62 -8.63 -10.58
N CYS A 141 1.31 -8.66 -10.41
CA CYS A 141 0.63 -9.10 -9.20
C CYS A 141 -0.28 -10.28 -9.54
N ASP A 142 -0.16 -11.39 -8.83
CA ASP A 142 -1.06 -12.53 -8.96
C ASP A 142 -2.03 -12.66 -7.78
N ARG A 143 -1.67 -12.13 -6.60
CA ARG A 143 -2.48 -12.17 -5.38
C ARG A 143 -2.40 -10.85 -4.63
N VAL A 144 -3.50 -10.50 -3.95
CA VAL A 144 -3.55 -9.35 -3.04
C VAL A 144 -4.31 -9.69 -1.77
N ILE A 145 -3.85 -9.13 -0.65
CA ILE A 145 -4.53 -9.08 0.64
C ILE A 145 -4.91 -7.62 0.90
N LEU A 146 -6.19 -7.29 0.74
CA LEU A 146 -6.76 -5.98 1.08
C LEU A 146 -7.18 -5.90 2.55
#